data_AF-A0A932UYW2-F1
#
_entry.id   AF-A0A932UYW2-F1
#
_cell.length_a   1.000
_cell.length_b   1.000
_cell.length_c   1.000
_cell.angle_alpha   90.00
_cell.angle_beta   90.00
_cell.angle_gamma   90.00
#
_symmetry.space_group_name_H-M   'P 1'
#
loop_
_entity.id
_entity.type
_entity.pdbx_description
1 polymer ?
#
loop_
_entity_poly.entity_id
_entity_poly.type
_entity_poly.pdbx_seq_one_letter_code
_entity_poly.pdbx_strand_id
1 'polypeptide(L)'
;MPKDVLRYLRNAKELIKTIPIEDNTYTDVKPVREAMGAAYLAALEAINSYLLARGLTKKELPKSVEAYRAALQKHAAIHNGKLMREFEKLYDLLHIAGYYRGLLYDVRVVKEALKAAEDFIEKLGRLVKVGGERG
;
A
#
# COMPACT_ATOMS: atom_id res chain seq x y z
N MET A 1 -9.73 4.95 8.72
CA MET A 1 -9.39 3.74 7.95
C MET A 1 -9.79 2.51 8.77
N PRO A 2 -10.34 1.44 8.18
CA PRO A 2 -10.67 0.23 8.93
C PRO A 2 -9.45 -0.37 9.64
N LYS A 3 -9.66 -0.98 10.81
CA LYS A 3 -8.60 -1.61 11.61
C LYS A 3 -7.89 -2.74 10.85
N ASP A 4 -8.60 -3.40 9.93
CA ASP A 4 -8.11 -4.50 9.11
C ASP A 4 -7.06 -4.04 8.07
N VAL A 5 -7.22 -2.85 7.48
CA VAL A 5 -6.23 -2.27 6.54
C VAL A 5 -4.88 -2.12 7.23
N LEU A 6 -4.89 -1.60 8.46
CA LEU A 6 -3.67 -1.41 9.24
C LEU A 6 -3.10 -2.72 9.77
N ARG A 7 -3.86 -3.83 9.77
CA ARG A 7 -3.37 -5.13 10.23
C ARG A 7 -2.29 -5.67 9.29
N TYR A 8 -2.50 -5.58 7.98
CA TYR A 8 -1.50 -6.02 7.00
C TYR A 8 -0.18 -5.25 7.13
N LEU A 9 -0.24 -3.92 7.26
CA LEU A 9 0.96 -3.09 7.44
C LEU A 9 1.67 -3.37 8.77
N ARG A 10 0.92 -3.57 9.88
CA ARG A 10 1.50 -3.99 11.16
C ARG A 10 2.21 -5.32 11.04
N ASN A 11 1.57 -6.32 10.42
CA ASN A 11 2.18 -7.63 10.22
C ASN A 11 3.48 -7.54 9.41
N ALA A 12 3.50 -6.72 8.35
CA ALA A 12 4.72 -6.46 7.58
C ALA A 12 5.84 -5.87 8.46
N LYS A 13 5.52 -4.85 9.27
CA LYS A 13 6.49 -4.22 10.18
C LYS A 13 7.00 -5.17 11.25
N GLU A 14 6.14 -6.02 11.83
CA GLU A 14 6.58 -7.01 12.83
C GLU A 14 7.44 -8.11 12.20
N LEU A 15 7.12 -8.58 11.00
CA LEU A 15 7.91 -9.59 10.30
C LEU A 15 9.34 -9.11 10.01
N ILE A 16 9.50 -7.86 9.58
CA ILE A 16 10.83 -7.29 9.32
C ILE A 16 11.72 -7.26 10.58
N LYS A 17 11.14 -7.07 11.77
CA LYS A 17 11.91 -7.01 13.03
C LYS A 17 12.53 -8.35 13.41
N THR A 18 12.04 -9.46 12.88
CA THR A 18 12.55 -10.79 13.21
C THR A 18 13.76 -11.19 12.37
N ILE A 19 14.15 -10.37 11.38
CA ILE A 19 15.18 -10.69 10.41
C ILE A 19 16.53 -10.15 10.90
N PRO A 20 17.59 -10.97 10.97
CA PRO A 20 18.91 -10.48 11.30
C PRO A 20 19.43 -9.47 10.27
N ILE A 21 20.29 -8.56 10.72
CA ILE A 21 20.86 -7.49 9.90
C ILE A 21 22.39 -7.58 9.97
N GLU A 22 23.04 -7.58 8.82
CA GLU A 22 24.50 -7.51 8.65
C GLU A 22 24.80 -6.39 7.65
N ASP A 23 25.72 -5.49 7.97
CA ASP A 23 26.12 -4.36 7.10
C ASP A 23 24.93 -3.60 6.48
N ASN A 24 23.92 -3.30 7.31
CA ASN A 24 22.70 -2.60 6.91
C ASN A 24 21.88 -3.35 5.83
N THR A 25 22.01 -4.68 5.77
CA THR A 25 21.31 -5.58 4.85
C THR A 25 20.59 -6.67 5.65
N TYR A 26 19.34 -6.96 5.28
CA TYR A 26 18.64 -8.11 5.83
C TYR A 26 19.24 -9.41 5.31
N THR A 27 19.58 -10.32 6.21
CA THR A 27 20.28 -11.56 5.85
C THR A 27 19.37 -12.61 5.21
N ASP A 28 18.05 -12.53 5.43
CA ASP A 28 17.05 -13.38 4.77
C ASP A 28 16.04 -12.53 3.98
N VAL A 29 16.09 -12.67 2.65
CA VAL A 29 15.23 -11.93 1.72
C VAL A 29 13.80 -12.47 1.71
N LYS A 30 13.56 -13.74 2.07
CA LYS A 30 12.22 -14.32 2.02
C LYS A 30 11.20 -13.58 2.91
N PRO A 31 11.44 -13.36 4.22
CA PRO A 31 10.54 -12.58 5.07
C PRO A 31 10.46 -11.11 4.63
N VAL A 32 11.49 -10.55 3.99
CA VAL A 32 11.40 -9.20 3.38
C VAL A 32 10.36 -9.20 2.25
N ARG A 33 10.39 -10.20 1.35
CA ARG A 33 9.41 -10.33 0.26
C ARG A 33 7.98 -10.44 0.79
N GLU A 34 7.78 -11.26 1.82
CA GLU A 34 6.48 -11.44 2.48
C GLU A 34 5.97 -10.12 3.09
N ALA A 35 6.86 -9.36 3.75
CA ALA A 35 6.53 -8.04 4.28
C ALA A 35 6.14 -7.04 3.18
N MET A 36 6.86 -7.02 2.04
CA MET A 36 6.51 -6.15 0.91
C MET A 36 5.14 -6.52 0.30
N GLY A 37 4.86 -7.82 0.18
CA GLY A 37 3.55 -8.31 -0.26
C GLY A 37 2.42 -7.88 0.68
N ALA A 38 2.62 -8.03 1.99
CA ALA A 38 1.65 -7.59 2.99
C ALA A 38 1.44 -6.07 2.98
N ALA A 39 2.50 -5.28 2.82
CA ALA A 39 2.40 -3.83 2.69
C ALA A 39 1.63 -3.41 1.43
N TYR A 40 1.84 -4.09 0.30
CA TYR A 40 1.07 -3.84 -0.92
C TYR A 40 -0.41 -4.19 -0.76
N LEU A 41 -0.74 -5.32 -0.12
CA LEU A 41 -2.13 -5.67 0.21
C LEU A 41 -2.78 -4.61 1.11
N ALA A 42 -2.04 -4.05 2.07
CA ALA A 42 -2.54 -2.95 2.90
C ALA A 42 -2.92 -1.72 2.06
N ALA A 43 -2.12 -1.39 1.04
CA ALA A 43 -2.41 -0.29 0.12
C ALA A 43 -3.66 -0.57 -0.74
N LEU A 44 -3.86 -1.81 -1.22
CA LEU A 44 -5.06 -2.19 -1.97
C LEU A 44 -6.32 -2.12 -1.09
N GLU A 45 -6.26 -2.63 0.14
CA GLU A 45 -7.38 -2.58 1.09
C GLU A 45 -7.73 -1.13 1.50
N ALA A 46 -6.73 -0.24 1.55
CA ALA A 46 -6.95 1.19 1.72
C ALA A 46 -7.71 1.80 0.54
N ILE A 47 -7.37 1.42 -0.71
CA ILE A 47 -8.08 1.87 -1.90
C ILE A 47 -9.53 1.33 -1.89
N ASN A 48 -9.73 0.05 -1.55
CA ASN A 48 -11.06 -0.54 -1.41
C ASN A 48 -11.91 0.24 -0.41
N SER A 49 -11.36 0.53 0.76
CA SER A 49 -12.03 1.33 1.79
C SER A 49 -12.40 2.72 1.30
N TYR A 50 -11.51 3.36 0.55
CA TYR A 50 -11.78 4.66 -0.07
C TYR A 50 -12.90 4.58 -1.11
N LEU A 51 -12.89 3.58 -1.99
CA LEU A 51 -13.92 3.39 -3.02
C LEU A 51 -15.29 3.08 -2.42
N LEU A 52 -15.36 2.25 -1.39
CA LEU A 52 -16.60 1.98 -0.64
C LEU A 52 -17.17 3.27 -0.03
N ALA A 53 -16.31 4.13 0.54
CA ALA A 53 -16.74 5.43 1.06
C ALA A 53 -17.22 6.40 -0.03
N ARG A 54 -16.95 6.12 -1.31
CA ARG A 54 -17.47 6.85 -2.48
C ARG A 54 -18.73 6.23 -3.07
N GLY A 55 -19.34 5.25 -2.39
CA GLY A 55 -20.62 4.65 -2.76
C GLY A 55 -20.52 3.40 -3.62
N LEU A 56 -19.31 2.89 -3.88
CA LEU A 56 -19.15 1.62 -4.60
C LEU A 56 -19.56 0.45 -3.69
N THR A 57 -20.13 -0.58 -4.29
CA THR A 57 -20.42 -1.84 -3.61
C THR A 57 -19.21 -2.77 -3.64
N LYS A 58 -19.21 -3.80 -2.76
CA LYS A 58 -18.16 -4.83 -2.75
C LYS A 58 -17.98 -5.54 -4.10
N LYS A 59 -19.04 -5.64 -4.91
CA LYS A 59 -19.00 -6.30 -6.24
C LYS A 59 -18.29 -5.47 -7.29
N GLU A 60 -18.28 -4.15 -7.11
CA GLU A 60 -17.65 -3.18 -8.03
C GLU A 60 -16.17 -2.93 -7.68
N LEU A 61 -15.67 -3.51 -6.58
CA LEU A 61 -14.28 -3.34 -6.19
C LEU A 61 -13.33 -3.99 -7.22
N PRO A 62 -12.20 -3.32 -7.51
CA PRO A 62 -11.22 -3.79 -8.47
C PRO A 62 -10.55 -5.10 -8.04
N LYS A 63 -10.24 -5.94 -9.03
CA LYS A 63 -9.62 -7.27 -8.83
C LYS A 63 -8.27 -7.44 -9.53
N SER A 64 -7.87 -6.47 -10.33
CA SER A 64 -6.57 -6.44 -11.03
C SER A 64 -5.94 -5.05 -10.88
N VAL A 65 -4.63 -4.95 -11.07
CA VAL A 65 -3.93 -3.65 -10.97
C VAL A 65 -4.49 -2.65 -11.98
N GLU A 66 -4.85 -3.09 -13.18
CA GLU A 66 -5.49 -2.26 -14.22
C GLU A 66 -6.84 -1.73 -13.74
N ALA A 67 -7.63 -2.57 -13.05
CA ALA A 67 -8.89 -2.14 -12.46
C ALA A 67 -8.68 -1.13 -11.32
N TYR A 68 -7.64 -1.32 -10.48
CA TYR A 68 -7.28 -0.35 -9.44
C TYR A 68 -6.87 1.00 -10.05
N ARG A 69 -6.07 0.98 -11.12
CA ARG A 69 -5.71 2.19 -11.90
C ARG A 69 -6.95 2.89 -12.42
N ALA A 70 -7.81 2.18 -13.13
CA ALA A 70 -9.04 2.75 -13.69
C ALA A 70 -9.95 3.35 -12.59
N ALA A 71 -10.08 2.66 -11.46
CA ALA A 71 -10.86 3.14 -10.32
C ALA A 71 -10.27 4.41 -9.69
N LEU A 72 -8.94 4.45 -9.47
CA LEU A 72 -8.28 5.65 -8.95
C LEU A 72 -8.38 6.83 -9.90
N GLN A 73 -8.27 6.59 -11.22
CA GLN A 73 -8.46 7.64 -12.22
C GLN A 73 -9.89 8.17 -12.21
N LYS A 74 -10.89 7.30 -12.11
CA LYS A 74 -12.29 7.71 -12.11
C LYS A 74 -12.70 8.41 -10.82
N HIS A 75 -12.26 7.91 -9.66
CA HIS A 75 -12.79 8.35 -8.37
C HIS A 75 -11.90 9.33 -7.61
N ALA A 76 -10.59 9.36 -7.90
CA ALA A 76 -9.60 10.17 -7.19
C ALA A 76 -8.84 11.18 -8.06
N ALA A 77 -9.21 11.35 -9.34
CA ALA A 77 -8.60 12.34 -10.26
C ALA A 77 -8.72 13.81 -9.82
N ILE A 78 -9.50 14.11 -8.78
CA ILE A 78 -9.65 15.45 -8.19
C ILE A 78 -8.28 16.00 -7.72
N HIS A 79 -7.30 15.14 -7.44
CA HIS A 79 -5.96 15.53 -6.95
C HIS A 79 -4.85 15.57 -8.02
N ASN A 80 -5.16 16.02 -9.24
CA ASN A 80 -4.17 16.29 -10.30
C ASN A 80 -3.20 15.11 -10.56
N GLY A 81 -3.73 13.88 -10.53
CA GLY A 81 -2.97 12.64 -10.76
C GLY A 81 -1.92 12.28 -9.69
N LYS A 82 -1.79 13.05 -8.61
CA LYS A 82 -0.78 12.80 -7.56
C LYS A 82 -0.96 11.42 -6.91
N LEU A 83 -2.20 11.07 -6.56
CA LEU A 83 -2.51 9.79 -5.92
C LEU A 83 -2.22 8.61 -6.86
N MET A 84 -2.52 8.75 -8.15
CA MET A 84 -2.20 7.73 -9.16
C MET A 84 -0.69 7.49 -9.24
N ARG A 85 0.11 8.55 -9.34
CA ARG A 85 1.57 8.42 -9.40
C ARG A 85 2.15 7.78 -8.14
N GLU A 86 1.57 8.05 -6.98
CA GLU A 86 1.97 7.40 -5.74
C GLU A 86 1.61 5.91 -5.73
N PHE A 87 0.43 5.55 -6.24
CA PHE A 87 0.04 4.15 -6.40
C PHE A 87 0.97 3.40 -7.34
N GLU A 88 1.31 3.96 -8.52
CA GLU A 88 2.26 3.32 -9.45
C GLU A 88 3.63 3.09 -8.79
N LYS A 89 4.14 4.07 -8.03
CA LYS A 89 5.40 3.90 -7.29
C LYS A 89 5.31 2.76 -6.27
N LEU A 90 4.20 2.62 -5.56
CA LEU A 90 4.00 1.52 -4.61
C LEU A 90 3.84 0.17 -5.32
N TYR A 91 3.19 0.12 -6.47
CA TYR A 91 3.10 -1.08 -7.29
C TYR A 91 4.51 -1.54 -7.74
N ASP A 92 5.30 -0.64 -8.32
CA ASP A 92 6.64 -0.96 -8.77
C ASP A 92 7.56 -1.35 -7.61
N LEU A 93 7.50 -0.62 -6.48
CA LEU A 93 8.38 -0.82 -5.35
C LEU A 93 8.01 -2.06 -4.51
N LEU A 94 6.75 -2.16 -4.07
CA LEU A 94 6.33 -3.20 -3.13
C LEU A 94 5.97 -4.49 -3.84
N HIS A 95 5.20 -4.41 -4.93
CA HIS A 95 4.71 -5.60 -5.62
C HIS A 95 5.77 -6.17 -6.56
N ILE A 96 6.32 -5.36 -7.47
CA ILE A 96 7.27 -5.84 -8.47
C ILE A 96 8.67 -6.04 -7.88
N ALA A 97 9.31 -4.97 -7.39
CA ALA A 97 10.68 -5.06 -6.89
C ALA A 97 10.78 -5.83 -5.57
N GLY A 98 9.92 -5.51 -4.60
CA GLY A 98 9.89 -6.11 -3.27
C GLY A 98 9.44 -7.56 -3.29
N TYR A 99 8.15 -7.79 -3.52
CA TYR A 99 7.55 -9.11 -3.41
C TYR A 99 7.93 -10.06 -4.56
N TYR A 100 7.73 -9.65 -5.81
CA TYR A 100 7.90 -10.54 -6.95
C TYR A 100 9.37 -10.83 -7.26
N ARG A 101 10.21 -9.79 -7.34
CA ARG A 101 11.62 -9.91 -7.71
C ARG A 101 12.57 -10.09 -6.53
N GLY A 102 12.19 -9.73 -5.30
CA GLY A 102 13.06 -9.87 -4.12
C GLY A 102 14.30 -8.96 -4.14
N LEU A 103 14.18 -7.77 -4.72
CA LEU A 103 15.30 -6.84 -4.92
C LEU A 103 15.54 -5.90 -3.73
N LEU A 104 14.70 -5.97 -2.71
CA LEU A 104 14.79 -5.13 -1.52
C LEU A 104 15.47 -5.90 -0.40
N TYR A 105 16.66 -5.46 -0.01
CA TYR A 105 17.46 -6.07 1.05
C TYR A 105 18.22 -5.04 1.91
N ASP A 106 18.51 -3.84 1.39
CA ASP A 106 19.02 -2.72 2.21
C ASP A 106 17.96 -2.26 3.21
N VAL A 107 18.36 -2.16 4.48
CA VAL A 107 17.48 -1.84 5.61
C VAL A 107 16.79 -0.49 5.45
N ARG A 108 17.47 0.52 4.90
CA ARG A 108 16.91 1.85 4.68
C ARG A 108 15.85 1.79 3.59
N VAL A 109 16.14 1.11 2.48
CA VAL A 109 15.20 0.96 1.36
C VAL A 109 13.92 0.27 1.82
N VAL A 110 14.02 -0.82 2.57
CA VAL A 110 12.85 -1.54 3.10
C VAL A 110 12.04 -0.68 4.06
N LYS A 111 12.70 0.07 4.96
CA LYS A 111 12.01 0.98 5.89
C LYS A 111 11.27 2.09 5.15
N GLU A 112 11.91 2.71 4.15
CA GLU A 112 11.29 3.74 3.32
C GLU A 112 10.14 3.19 2.49
N ALA A 113 10.23 1.96 1.99
CA ALA A 113 9.15 1.30 1.27
C ALA A 113 7.91 1.09 2.15
N LEU A 114 8.10 0.59 3.39
CA LEU A 114 7.00 0.43 4.35
C LEU A 114 6.40 1.78 4.76
N LYS A 115 7.24 2.81 4.92
CA LYS A 115 6.79 4.17 5.22
C LYS A 115 5.98 4.76 4.06
N ALA A 116 6.40 4.57 2.82
CA ALA A 116 5.66 5.04 1.65
C ALA A 116 4.27 4.40 1.58
N ALA A 117 4.15 3.11 1.92
CA ALA A 117 2.86 2.43 2.03
C ALA A 117 1.97 3.06 3.11
N GLU A 118 2.54 3.31 4.30
CA GLU A 118 1.85 3.97 5.42
C GLU A 118 1.34 5.35 5.05
N ASP A 119 2.20 6.20 4.49
CA ASP A 119 1.87 7.57 4.12
C ASP A 119 0.75 7.61 3.05
N PHE A 120 0.74 6.65 2.12
CA PHE A 120 -0.33 6.50 1.14
C PHE A 120 -1.67 6.08 1.77
N ILE A 121 -1.64 5.09 2.67
CA ILE A 121 -2.82 4.63 3.42
C ILE A 121 -3.39 5.77 4.27
N GLU A 122 -2.55 6.52 4.97
CA GLU A 122 -2.98 7.67 5.75
C GLU A 122 -3.62 8.75 4.88
N LYS A 123 -3.02 9.04 3.72
CA LYS A 123 -3.56 10.02 2.77
C LYS A 123 -4.96 9.63 2.31
N LEU A 124 -5.17 8.37 1.89
CA LEU A 124 -6.50 7.86 1.55
C LEU A 124 -7.45 7.98 2.74
N GLY A 125 -7.00 7.68 3.95
CA GLY A 125 -7.78 7.83 5.17
C GLY A 125 -8.23 9.27 5.45
N ARG A 126 -7.40 10.26 5.14
CA ARG A 126 -7.75 11.70 5.24
C ARG A 126 -8.78 12.08 4.18
N LEU A 127 -8.65 11.58 2.95
CA LEU A 127 -9.60 11.84 1.86
C LEU A 127 -11.00 11.29 2.15
N VAL A 128 -11.09 10.13 2.82
CA VAL A 128 -12.38 9.58 3.28
C VAL A 128 -13.07 10.52 4.27
N LYS A 129 -12.33 11.13 5.21
CA LYS A 129 -12.90 12.03 6.22
C LYS A 129 -13.42 13.34 5.59
N VAL A 130 -12.63 13.96 4.72
CA VAL A 130 -12.99 15.24 4.06
C VAL A 130 -14.22 15.10 3.15
N GLY A 131 -14.44 13.92 2.56
CA GLY A 131 -15.62 13.65 1.73
C GLY A 131 -16.93 13.44 2.51
N GLY A 132 -16.86 13.16 3.82
CA GLY A 132 -18.02 12.87 4.67
C GLY A 132 -18.69 14.09 5.31
N GLU A 133 -18.06 15.27 5.26
CA GLU A 133 -18.57 16.51 5.87
C GLU A 133 -19.41 17.37 4.88
N ARG A 134 -19.76 16.83 3.70
CA ARG A 134 -20.60 17.51 2.70
C ARG A 134 -21.98 16.84 2.51
N GLY A 135 -22.48 16.16 3.54
CA GLY A 135 -23.80 15.54 3.58
C GLY A 135 -24.73 16.28 4.53
#